data_AF-A0A971BG70-F1
#
_entry.id   AF-A0A971BG70-F1
#
_cell.length_a   1.000
_cell.length_b   1.000
_cell.length_c   1.000
_cell.angle_alpha   90.00
_cell.angle_beta   90.00
_cell.angle_gamma   90.00
#
_symmetry.space_group_name_H-M   'P 1'
#
loop_
_entity.id
_entity.type
_entity.pdbx_description
1 polymer ?
#
loop_
_entity_poly.entity_id
_entity_poly.type
_entity_poly.pdbx_seq_one_letter_code
_entity_poly.pdbx_strand_id
1 'polypeptide(L)'
;MPLDPDDIEQIAQRVADLIGAGPGHRGRYVDAATLATELGVERHWVYAHASQLGGIRLGGGRGRLRFDLDEVRRRLAAEDRPQQEAARKRGRRRRRKPADPPDLIPYEG
;
A
#
# COMPACT_ATOMS: atom_id res chain seq x y z
N MET A 1 19.02 32.21 -22.37
CA MET A 1 17.62 31.84 -22.12
C MET A 1 17.62 31.02 -20.84
N PRO A 2 17.04 31.52 -19.73
CA PRO A 2 16.92 30.73 -18.50
C PRO A 2 15.90 29.60 -18.72
N LEU A 3 16.09 28.48 -18.04
CA LEU A 3 15.11 27.39 -18.02
C LEU A 3 13.81 27.87 -17.37
N ASP A 4 12.68 27.54 -17.96
CA ASP A 4 11.37 27.84 -17.38
C ASP A 4 11.08 26.87 -16.22
N PRO A 5 10.33 27.30 -15.18
CA PRO A 5 9.86 26.40 -14.13
C PRO A 5 9.22 25.10 -14.62
N ASP A 6 8.47 25.13 -15.72
CA ASP A 6 7.87 23.93 -16.32
C ASP A 6 8.93 22.97 -16.89
N ASP A 7 10.03 23.50 -17.43
CA ASP A 7 11.15 22.67 -17.90
C ASP A 7 11.85 21.98 -16.72
N ILE A 8 12.00 22.68 -15.59
CA ILE A 8 12.59 22.13 -14.38
C ILE A 8 11.73 21.00 -13.82
N GLU A 9 10.40 21.18 -13.78
CA GLU A 9 9.47 20.16 -13.29
C GLU A 9 9.47 18.92 -14.18
N GLN A 10 9.50 19.09 -15.51
CA GLN A 10 9.57 17.97 -16.45
C GLN A 10 10.90 17.20 -16.32
N ILE A 11 12.01 17.91 -16.12
CA ILE A 11 13.31 17.27 -15.86
C ILE A 11 13.26 16.52 -14.53
N ALA A 12 12.71 17.11 -13.46
CA ALA A 12 12.59 16.47 -12.16
C ALA A 12 11.77 15.18 -12.22
N GLN A 13 10.61 15.22 -12.88
CA GLN A 13 9.76 14.04 -13.08
C GLN A 13 10.49 12.97 -13.90
N ARG A 14 11.17 13.35 -14.98
CA ARG A 14 11.91 12.40 -15.81
C ARG A 14 13.07 11.76 -15.07
N VAL A 15 13.78 12.51 -14.23
CA VAL A 15 14.86 11.99 -13.38
C VAL A 15 14.29 11.03 -12.33
N ALA A 16 13.17 11.37 -11.68
CA ALA A 16 12.52 10.49 -10.73
C ALA A 16 12.09 9.16 -11.38
N ASP A 17 11.51 9.22 -12.58
CA ASP A 17 11.13 8.03 -13.35
C ASP A 17 12.35 7.19 -13.73
N LEU A 18 13.46 7.81 -14.15
CA LEU A 18 14.69 7.11 -14.53
C LEU A 18 15.39 6.47 -13.33
N ILE A 19 15.42 7.14 -12.18
CA ILE A 19 15.93 6.57 -10.93
C ILE A 19 15.03 5.42 -10.46
N GLY A 20 13.71 5.54 -10.59
CA GLY A 20 12.76 4.49 -10.29
C GLY A 20 12.82 3.29 -11.25
N ALA A 21 13.17 3.52 -12.52
CA ALA A 21 13.22 2.50 -13.58
C ALA A 21 14.60 1.84 -13.78
N GLY A 22 15.63 2.24 -13.04
CA GLY A 22 16.98 1.71 -13.19
C GLY A 22 17.08 0.19 -12.93
N PRO A 23 17.94 -0.55 -13.68
CA PRO A 23 18.19 -1.98 -13.48
C PRO A 23 19.00 -2.17 -12.20
N GLY A 24 18.29 -2.14 -11.08
CA GLY A 24 18.90 -2.11 -9.77
C GLY A 24 17.96 -1.50 -8.75
N HIS A 25 16.80 -2.15 -8.57
CA HIS A 25 16.15 -2.15 -7.27
C HIS A 25 17.16 -2.79 -6.30
N ARG A 26 18.13 -1.98 -5.83
CA ARG A 26 18.97 -2.33 -4.69
C ARG A 26 18.10 -2.18 -3.45
N GLY A 27 16.99 -2.90 -3.44
CA GLY A 27 16.17 -3.09 -2.27
C GLY A 27 17.13 -3.43 -1.16
N ARG A 28 17.17 -2.57 -0.14
CA ARG A 28 18.07 -2.76 0.98
C ARG A 28 17.61 -4.03 1.67
N TYR A 29 18.27 -5.14 1.35
CA TYR A 29 17.93 -6.46 1.89
C TYR A 29 18.25 -6.49 3.38
N VAL A 30 17.25 -6.18 4.19
CA VAL A 30 17.34 -6.17 5.64
C VAL A 30 17.00 -7.54 6.22
N ASP A 31 17.48 -7.80 7.42
CA ASP A 31 17.05 -8.96 8.20
C ASP A 31 15.75 -8.69 8.95
N ALA A 32 15.19 -9.73 9.57
CA ALA A 32 13.95 -9.63 10.32
C ALA A 32 14.03 -8.68 11.52
N ALA A 33 15.21 -8.53 12.13
CA ALA A 33 15.40 -7.66 13.30
C ALA A 33 15.34 -6.18 12.90
N THR A 34 16.04 -5.85 11.82
CA THR A 34 16.03 -4.52 11.23
C THR A 34 14.63 -4.18 10.71
N LEU A 35 13.97 -5.12 10.02
CA LEU A 35 12.60 -4.89 9.54
C LEU A 35 11.60 -4.65 10.68
N ALA A 36 11.73 -5.40 11.79
CA ALA A 36 10.91 -5.21 12.97
C ALA A 36 11.06 -3.79 13.55
N THR A 37 12.29 -3.29 13.64
CA THR A 37 12.57 -1.91 14.08
C THR A 37 11.97 -0.88 13.12
N GLU A 38 12.13 -1.05 11.81
CA GLU A 38 11.63 -0.12 10.80
C GLU A 38 10.09 -0.05 10.77
N LEU A 39 9.41 -1.17 11.03
CA LEU A 39 7.95 -1.24 11.08
C LEU A 39 7.37 -0.95 12.48
N GLY A 40 8.21 -0.87 13.52
CA GLY A 40 7.76 -0.73 14.90
C GLY A 40 6.99 -1.94 15.44
N VAL A 41 7.28 -3.14 14.94
CA VAL A 41 6.61 -4.40 15.32
C VAL A 41 7.56 -5.38 16.00
N GLU A 42 7.03 -6.43 16.60
CA GLU A 42 7.87 -7.49 17.18
C GLU A 42 8.50 -8.40 16.12
N ARG A 43 9.71 -8.91 16.39
CA ARG A 43 10.42 -9.86 15.51
C ARG A 43 9.60 -11.12 15.22
N HIS A 44 8.85 -11.62 16.20
CA HIS A 44 7.97 -12.79 16.01
C HIS A 44 6.91 -12.53 14.93
N TRP A 45 6.33 -11.33 14.91
CA TRP A 45 5.35 -10.93 13.90
C TRP A 45 5.95 -10.96 12.50
N VAL A 46 7.18 -10.47 12.33
CA VAL A 46 7.90 -10.50 11.04
C VAL A 46 8.12 -11.93 10.55
N TYR A 47 8.46 -12.87 11.43
CA TYR A 47 8.57 -14.28 11.04
C TYR A 47 7.22 -14.90 10.66
N ALA A 48 6.16 -14.59 11.41
CA ALA A 48 4.82 -15.08 11.12
C ALA A 48 4.28 -14.55 9.79
N HIS A 49 4.64 -13.32 9.41
CA HIS A 49 4.19 -12.66 8.18
C HIS A 49 5.24 -12.69 7.08
N ALA A 50 6.30 -13.49 7.22
CA ALA A 50 7.46 -13.50 6.32
C ALA A 50 7.07 -13.65 4.84
N SER A 51 6.15 -14.57 4.52
CA SER A 51 5.69 -14.80 3.15
C SER A 51 4.87 -13.63 2.60
N GLN A 52 4.04 -13.01 3.43
CA GLN A 52 3.20 -11.86 3.05
C GLN A 52 4.09 -10.65 2.77
N LEU A 53 5.09 -10.41 3.62
CA LEU A 53 6.09 -9.35 3.50
C LEU A 53 7.09 -9.55 2.33
N GLY A 54 7.06 -10.70 1.64
CA GLY A 54 7.97 -10.96 0.51
C GLY A 54 9.36 -11.43 0.95
N GLY A 55 9.47 -12.11 2.08
CA GLY A 55 10.71 -12.66 2.58
C GLY A 55 11.36 -13.66 1.62
N ILE A 56 12.63 -13.43 1.29
CA ILE A 56 13.44 -14.28 0.41
C ILE A 56 14.46 -15.03 1.26
N ARG A 57 14.55 -16.34 1.08
CA ARG A 57 15.56 -17.18 1.74
C ARG A 57 16.82 -17.26 0.87
N LEU A 58 17.90 -16.66 1.33
CA LEU A 58 19.21 -16.76 0.69
C LEU A 58 19.94 -18.02 1.16
N GLY A 59 20.13 -18.99 0.27
CA GLY A 59 20.80 -20.28 0.59
C GLY A 59 19.85 -21.47 0.78
N GLY A 60 18.67 -21.46 0.14
CA GLY A 60 17.75 -22.60 0.11
C GLY A 60 16.90 -22.74 1.39
N GLY A 61 16.43 -23.96 1.69
CA GLY A 61 15.45 -24.22 2.75
C GLY A 61 15.87 -23.80 4.16
N ARG A 62 17.18 -23.67 4.42
CA ARG A 62 17.75 -23.14 5.69
C ARG A 62 18.45 -21.79 5.54
N GLY A 63 18.28 -21.17 4.37
CA GLY A 63 18.86 -19.88 4.05
C GLY A 63 18.39 -18.76 4.98
N ARG A 64 19.21 -17.71 5.11
CA ARG A 64 18.87 -16.53 5.92
C ARG A 64 17.71 -15.79 5.26
N LEU A 65 16.70 -15.47 6.05
CA LEU A 65 15.56 -14.71 5.60
C LEU A 65 15.97 -13.24 5.42
N ARG A 66 15.69 -12.69 4.24
CA ARG A 66 15.92 -11.28 3.89
C ARG A 66 14.66 -10.66 3.34
N PHE A 67 14.55 -9.36 3.54
CA PHE A 67 13.40 -8.57 3.11
C PHE A 67 13.89 -7.38 2.33
N ASP A 68 13.24 -7.13 1.20
CA ASP A 68 13.40 -5.88 0.47
C ASP A 68 12.42 -4.85 1.07
N LEU A 69 12.95 -3.76 1.61
CA LEU A 69 12.15 -2.72 2.28
C LEU A 69 11.12 -2.08 1.35
N ASP A 70 11.46 -1.87 0.08
CA ASP A 70 10.55 -1.22 -0.86
C ASP A 70 9.42 -2.17 -1.24
N GLU A 71 9.74 -3.45 -1.41
CA GLU A 71 8.73 -4.49 -1.65
C GLU A 71 7.79 -4.67 -0.46
N VAL A 72 8.32 -4.68 0.78
CA VAL A 72 7.49 -4.74 1.98
C VAL A 72 6.49 -3.57 2.02
N ARG A 73 6.96 -2.34 1.77
CA ARG A 73 6.11 -1.14 1.75
C ARG A 73 5.03 -1.22 0.66
N ARG A 74 5.40 -1.67 -0.55
CA ARG A 74 4.44 -1.88 -1.65
C ARG A 74 3.35 -2.88 -1.27
N ARG A 75 3.70 -3.99 -0.64
CA ARG A 75 2.74 -5.03 -0.25
C ARG A 75 1.80 -4.58 0.85
N LEU A 76 2.32 -3.92 1.89
CA LEU A 76 1.48 -3.36 2.95
C LEU A 76 0.50 -2.32 2.40
N ALA A 77 0.94 -1.43 1.50
CA ALA A 77 0.06 -0.47 0.83
C ALA A 77 -1.01 -1.15 -0.06
N ALA A 78 -0.66 -2.27 -0.70
CA ALA A 78 -1.58 -3.03 -1.53
C ALA A 78 -2.64 -3.79 -0.72
N GLU A 79 -2.32 -4.27 0.49
CA GLU A 79 -3.28 -4.94 1.39
C GLU A 79 -4.29 -3.95 2.00
N ASP A 80 -3.88 -2.73 2.28
CA ASP A 80 -4.77 -1.69 2.82
C ASP A 80 -5.83 -1.22 1.81
N ARG A 81 -5.47 -1.18 0.51
CA ARG A 81 -6.33 -0.67 -0.55
C ARG A 81 -7.68 -1.42 -0.70
N PRO A 82 -7.73 -2.77 -0.80
CA PRO A 82 -9.00 -3.49 -0.91
C PRO A 82 -9.86 -3.36 0.35
N GLN A 83 -9.25 -3.28 1.54
CA GLN A 83 -9.98 -3.10 2.78
C GLN A 83 -10.62 -1.70 2.87
N GLN A 84 -9.89 -0.66 2.46
CA GLN A 84 -10.43 0.70 2.40
C GLN A 84 -11.55 0.82 1.36
N GLU A 85 -11.42 0.21 0.19
CA GLU A 85 -12.48 0.22 -0.83
C GLU A 85 -13.75 -0.50 -0.37
N ALA A 86 -13.60 -1.66 0.30
CA ALA A 86 -14.73 -2.39 0.87
C ALA A 86 -15.45 -1.57 1.96
N ALA A 87 -14.69 -0.91 2.85
CA ALA A 87 -15.25 -0.03 3.89
C ALA A 87 -16.03 1.15 3.29
N ARG A 88 -15.48 1.81 2.26
CA ARG A 88 -16.14 2.91 1.54
C ARG A 88 -17.46 2.46 0.89
N LYS A 89 -17.48 1.28 0.25
CA LYS A 89 -18.70 0.70 -0.36
C LYS A 89 -19.79 0.43 0.69
N ARG A 90 -19.43 -0.11 1.86
CA ARG A 90 -20.38 -0.37 2.96
C ARG A 90 -20.97 0.91 3.55
N GLY A 91 -20.15 1.94 3.76
CA GLY A 91 -20.62 3.25 4.24
C GLY A 91 -21.60 3.93 3.27
N ARG A 92 -21.32 3.86 1.95
CA ARG A 92 -22.21 4.42 0.92
C ARG A 92 -23.57 3.71 0.84
N ARG A 93 -23.62 2.38 1.03
CA ARG A 93 -24.88 1.63 1.08
C ARG A 93 -25.73 2.01 2.29
N ARG A 94 -25.12 2.19 3.47
CA ARG A 94 -25.84 2.61 4.69
C ARG A 94 -26.46 4.01 4.56
N ARG A 95 -25.81 4.94 3.85
CA ARG A 95 -26.36 6.28 3.60
C ARG A 95 -27.50 6.32 2.56
N ARG A 96 -27.70 5.27 1.78
CA ARG A 96 -28.71 5.19 0.70
C ARG A 96 -30.01 4.48 1.12
N LYS A 97 -30.39 4.53 2.40
CA LYS A 97 -31.78 4.22 2.79
C LYS A 97 -32.56 5.52 2.95
N PRO A 98 -33.27 6.01 1.93
CA PRO A 98 -34.49 6.77 2.17
C PRO A 98 -35.51 5.82 2.81
N ALA A 99 -36.20 6.27 3.86
CA ALA A 99 -37.40 5.63 4.35
C ALA A 99 -38.49 5.71 3.28
N ASP A 100 -39.21 4.61 3.04
CA ASP A 100 -40.52 4.68 2.38
C ASP A 100 -41.43 5.59 3.23
N PRO A 101 -41.92 6.71 2.70
CA PRO A 101 -43.06 7.36 3.32
C PRO A 101 -44.31 6.51 2.98
N PRO A 102 -45.10 6.06 3.97
CA PRO A 102 -46.35 5.38 3.69
C PRO A 102 -47.30 6.33 2.94
N ASP A 103 -47.92 5.77 1.91
CA ASP A 103 -48.88 6.39 1.01
C ASP A 103 -50.04 7.01 1.80
N LEU A 104 -50.11 8.35 1.82
CA LEU A 104 -51.23 9.09 2.39
C LEU A 104 -52.33 9.16 1.34
N ILE A 105 -53.35 8.33 1.51
CA ILE A 105 -54.61 8.46 0.75
C ILE A 105 -55.29 9.78 1.15
N PRO A 106 -55.64 10.67 0.21
CA PRO A 106 -56.32 11.91 0.54
C PRO A 106 -57.76 11.63 1.00
N TYR A 107 -58.12 12.19 2.15
CA TYR A 107 -59.49 12.23 2.65
C TYR A 107 -60.18 13.48 2.10
N GLU A 108 -61.12 13.30 1.19
CA GLU A 108 -62.08 14.32 0.74
C GLU A 108 -63.46 13.91 1.30
N GLY A 109 -64.07 14.76 2.14
CA GLY A 109 -65.45 14.59 2.63
C GLY A 109 -65.66 14.91 4.10
#